data_AF-A0A1M5Y7I7-F1
#
_entry.id   AF-A0A1M5Y7I7-F1
#
_cell.length_a   1.000
_cell.length_b   1.000
_cell.length_c   1.000
_cell.angle_alpha   90.00
_cell.angle_beta   90.00
_cell.angle_gamma   90.00
#
_symmetry.space_group_name_H-M   'P 1'
#
loop_
_entity.id
_entity.type
_entity.pdbx_description
1 polymer ?
#
loop_
_entity_poly.entity_id
_entity_poly.type
_entity_poly.pdbx_seq_one_letter_code
_entity_poly.pdbx_strand_id
1 'polypeptide(L)'
;MAKHKKKNVKKFRIRHLIILVFGIYICTTLISQRKMLKNLNAEKVEMENEVKTLNTEINEINKEIKNSDSLEFVEKVAREELKMLKPREIIYIDKSKNKDPFLKKSRK
;
A
#
# COMPACT_ATOMS: atom_id res chain seq x y z
N MET A 1 82.74 -23.84 12.41
CA MET A 1 81.72 -23.60 11.36
C MET A 1 80.35 -23.43 12.01
N ALA A 2 79.91 -22.21 12.29
CA ALA A 2 78.59 -21.98 12.92
C ALA A 2 77.61 -21.43 11.87
N LYS A 3 76.69 -22.29 11.40
CA LYS A 3 75.59 -21.89 10.51
C LYS A 3 74.49 -21.20 11.32
N HIS A 4 74.40 -19.88 11.23
CA HIS A 4 73.24 -19.13 11.76
C HIS A 4 72.00 -19.39 10.90
N LYS A 5 71.17 -20.35 11.31
CA LYS A 5 69.84 -20.58 10.72
C LYS A 5 68.78 -19.82 11.54
N LYS A 6 68.55 -18.54 11.24
CA LYS A 6 67.48 -17.78 11.92
C LYS A 6 66.99 -16.61 11.06
N LYS A 7 65.85 -16.75 10.36
CA LYS A 7 65.07 -15.57 9.86
C LYS A 7 63.64 -15.79 9.35
N ASN A 8 63.04 -16.99 9.40
CA ASN A 8 61.72 -17.22 8.78
C ASN A 8 60.49 -17.06 9.71
N VAL A 9 60.68 -17.06 11.03
CA VAL A 9 59.56 -16.95 12.00
C VAL A 9 58.90 -15.56 12.05
N LYS A 10 59.65 -14.47 11.75
CA LYS A 10 59.07 -13.12 11.74
C LYS A 10 58.13 -12.90 10.55
N LYS A 11 58.51 -13.36 9.34
CA LYS A 11 57.66 -13.29 8.13
C LYS A 11 56.33 -14.05 8.31
N PHE A 12 56.35 -15.19 8.99
CA PHE A 12 55.14 -15.97 9.26
C PHE A 12 54.15 -15.19 10.15
N ARG A 13 54.62 -14.52 11.20
CA ARG A 13 53.77 -13.71 12.09
C ARG A 13 53.11 -12.52 11.39
N ILE A 14 53.86 -11.80 10.54
CA ILE A 14 53.30 -10.70 9.74
C ILE A 14 52.24 -11.20 8.75
N ARG A 15 52.46 -12.34 8.09
CA ARG A 15 51.45 -12.90 7.18
C ARG A 15 50.13 -13.24 7.89
N HIS A 16 50.19 -13.80 9.09
CA HIS A 16 48.98 -14.11 9.88
C HIS A 16 48.27 -12.84 10.33
N LEU A 17 49.01 -11.79 10.67
CA LEU A 17 48.43 -10.50 11.03
C LEU A 17 47.69 -9.85 9.85
N ILE A 18 48.24 -9.91 8.64
CA ILE A 18 47.57 -9.42 7.42
C ILE A 18 46.29 -10.21 7.14
N ILE A 19 46.33 -11.54 7.27
CA ILE A 19 45.14 -12.40 7.09
C ILE A 19 44.07 -12.08 8.15
N LEU A 20 44.47 -11.83 9.40
CA LEU A 20 43.55 -11.46 10.47
C LEU A 20 42.83 -10.13 10.16
N VAL A 21 43.57 -9.10 9.76
CA VAL A 21 42.99 -7.80 9.39
C VAL A 21 42.07 -7.93 8.17
N PHE A 22 42.46 -8.71 7.18
CA PHE A 22 41.62 -8.99 6.01
C PHE A 22 40.35 -9.75 6.37
N GLY A 23 40.45 -10.72 7.28
CA GLY A 23 39.30 -11.43 7.84
C GLY A 23 38.33 -10.50 8.57
N ILE A 24 38.85 -9.61 9.40
CA ILE A 24 38.04 -8.60 10.11
C ILE A 24 37.33 -7.69 9.09
N TYR A 25 38.04 -7.21 8.07
CA TYR A 25 37.46 -6.39 7.01
C TYR A 25 36.29 -7.10 6.32
N ILE A 26 36.48 -8.35 5.87
CA ILE A 26 35.42 -9.15 5.24
C ILE A 26 34.25 -9.35 6.20
N CYS A 27 34.50 -9.70 7.46
CA CYS A 27 33.45 -9.87 8.46
C CYS A 27 32.61 -8.60 8.62
N THR A 28 33.24 -7.43 8.73
CA THR A 28 32.52 -6.15 8.86
C THR A 28 31.67 -5.84 7.62
N THR A 29 32.22 -6.05 6.42
CA THR A 29 31.52 -5.85 5.16
C THR A 29 30.32 -6.80 5.03
N LEU A 30 30.49 -8.09 5.34
CA LEU A 30 29.39 -9.07 5.29
C LEU A 30 28.26 -8.74 6.26
N ILE A 31 28.57 -8.25 7.47
CA ILE A 31 27.55 -7.83 8.44
C ILE A 31 26.77 -6.63 7.91
N SER A 32 27.45 -5.64 7.33
CA SER A 32 26.80 -4.46 6.74
C SER A 32 25.89 -4.84 5.56
N GLN A 33 26.36 -5.71 4.68
CA GLN A 33 25.60 -6.20 3.53
C GLN A 33 24.36 -7.00 3.96
N ARG A 34 24.47 -7.83 5.01
CA ARG A 34 23.32 -8.57 5.56
C ARG A 34 22.24 -7.65 6.11
N LYS A 35 22.61 -6.57 6.80
CA LYS A 35 21.65 -5.56 7.29
C LYS A 35 20.96 -4.85 6.13
N MET A 36 21.72 -4.43 5.12
CA MET A 36 21.17 -3.82 3.92
C MET A 36 20.18 -4.74 3.21
N LEU A 37 20.56 -6.00 2.96
CA LEU A 37 19.67 -7.01 2.36
C LEU A 37 18.40 -7.22 3.17
N LYS A 38 18.49 -7.26 4.51
CA LYS A 38 17.31 -7.39 5.36
C LYS A 38 16.37 -6.21 5.21
N ASN A 39 16.89 -4.99 5.18
CA ASN A 39 16.08 -3.78 5.02
C ASN A 39 15.41 -3.73 3.64
N LEU A 40 16.17 -3.99 2.57
CA LEU A 40 15.62 -4.05 1.22
C LEU A 40 14.54 -5.14 1.07
N ASN A 41 14.73 -6.31 1.70
CA ASN A 41 13.71 -7.35 1.67
C ASN A 41 12.45 -6.95 2.45
N ALA A 42 12.59 -6.25 3.58
CA ALA A 42 11.45 -5.75 4.33
C ALA A 42 10.65 -4.72 3.52
N GLU A 43 11.34 -3.75 2.92
CA GLU A 43 10.74 -2.73 2.05
C GLU A 43 10.06 -3.36 0.82
N LYS A 44 10.69 -4.38 0.22
CA LYS A 44 10.09 -5.13 -0.89
C LYS A 44 8.80 -5.83 -0.47
N VAL A 45 8.78 -6.49 0.69
CA VAL A 45 7.57 -7.16 1.21
C VAL A 45 6.47 -6.15 1.51
N GLU A 46 6.81 -4.99 2.06
CA GLU A 46 5.87 -3.91 2.30
C GLU A 46 5.25 -3.40 1.00
N MET A 47 6.07 -3.08 0.00
CA MET A 47 5.58 -2.67 -1.33
C MET A 47 4.75 -3.76 -2.02
N GLU A 48 5.14 -5.04 -1.92
CA GLU A 48 4.35 -6.15 -2.47
C GLU A 48 2.99 -6.28 -1.78
N ASN A 49 2.91 -6.02 -0.48
CA ASN A 49 1.65 -5.99 0.24
C ASN A 49 0.79 -4.81 -0.18
N GLU A 50 1.37 -3.62 -0.33
CA GLU A 50 0.67 -2.43 -0.81
C GLU A 50 0.12 -2.61 -2.24
N VAL A 51 0.91 -3.23 -3.13
CA VAL A 51 0.44 -3.59 -4.47
C VAL A 51 -0.71 -4.58 -4.40
N LYS A 52 -0.68 -5.56 -3.48
CA LYS A 52 -1.80 -6.49 -3.30
C LYS A 52 -3.05 -5.79 -2.79
N THR A 53 -2.95 -4.91 -1.79
CA THR A 53 -4.09 -4.18 -1.25
C THR A 53 -4.73 -3.27 -2.30
N LEU A 54 -3.90 -2.55 -3.06
CA LEU A 54 -4.40 -1.72 -4.17
C LEU A 54 -5.08 -2.56 -5.25
N ASN A 55 -4.52 -3.73 -5.60
CA ASN A 55 -5.17 -4.63 -6.55
C ASN A 55 -6.50 -5.20 -6.03
N THR A 56 -6.61 -5.47 -4.73
CA THR A 56 -7.89 -5.90 -4.15
C THR A 56 -8.92 -4.78 -4.19
N GLU A 57 -8.53 -3.56 -3.84
CA GLU A 57 -9.41 -2.38 -3.93
C GLU A 57 -9.87 -2.12 -5.36
N ILE A 58 -8.96 -2.19 -6.34
CA ILE A 58 -9.31 -2.08 -7.77
C ILE A 58 -10.32 -3.15 -8.18
N ASN A 59 -10.15 -4.39 -7.71
CA ASN A 59 -11.11 -5.46 -8.02
C ASN A 59 -12.47 -5.24 -7.36
N GLU A 60 -12.50 -4.74 -6.13
CA GLU A 60 -13.73 -4.39 -5.42
C GLU A 60 -14.46 -3.24 -6.13
N ILE A 61 -13.75 -2.15 -6.43
CA ILE A 61 -14.28 -1.01 -7.18
C ILE A 61 -14.77 -1.46 -8.57
N ASN A 62 -14.04 -2.30 -9.29
CA ASN A 62 -14.49 -2.82 -10.58
C ASN A 62 -15.74 -3.70 -10.45
N LYS A 63 -15.89 -4.43 -9.35
CA LYS A 63 -17.09 -5.21 -9.06
C LYS A 63 -18.27 -4.28 -8.74
N GLU A 64 -18.03 -3.22 -7.97
CA GLU A 64 -19.01 -2.16 -7.73
C GLU A 64 -19.41 -1.47 -9.03
N ILE A 65 -18.47 -1.06 -9.88
CA ILE A 65 -18.75 -0.48 -11.20
C ILE A 65 -19.57 -1.44 -12.06
N LYS A 66 -19.22 -2.73 -12.13
CA LYS A 66 -20.05 -3.71 -12.86
C LYS A 66 -21.46 -3.84 -12.30
N ASN A 67 -21.63 -3.67 -11.00
CA ASN A 67 -22.95 -3.61 -10.37
C ASN A 67 -23.63 -2.24 -10.58
N SER A 68 -22.86 -1.15 -10.77
CA SER A 68 -23.34 0.19 -11.10
C SER A 68 -23.69 0.36 -12.59
N ASP A 69 -23.08 -0.43 -13.47
CA ASP A 69 -23.49 -0.60 -14.87
C ASP A 69 -24.77 -1.46 -14.98
N SER A 70 -25.29 -1.97 -13.86
CA SER A 70 -26.62 -2.56 -13.85
C SER A 70 -27.67 -1.47 -14.12
N LEU A 71 -28.68 -1.83 -14.91
CA LEU A 71 -29.86 -1.00 -15.19
C LEU A 71 -30.48 -0.40 -13.92
N GLU A 72 -30.37 -1.09 -12.78
CA GLU A 72 -30.93 -0.69 -11.49
C GLU A 72 -30.24 0.54 -10.89
N PHE A 73 -28.91 0.64 -10.99
CA PHE A 73 -28.18 1.81 -10.50
C PHE A 73 -28.39 3.03 -11.41
N VAL A 74 -28.38 2.83 -12.73
CA VAL A 74 -28.71 3.89 -13.70
C VAL A 74 -30.15 4.40 -13.48
N GLU A 75 -31.11 3.50 -13.29
CA GLU A 75 -32.50 3.85 -12.96
C GLU A 75 -32.60 4.61 -11.64
N LYS A 76 -31.82 4.21 -10.63
CA LYS A 76 -31.78 4.88 -9.32
C LYS A 76 -31.22 6.30 -9.42
N VAL A 77 -30.06 6.51 -10.06
CA VAL A 77 -29.47 7.84 -10.27
C VAL A 77 -30.40 8.72 -11.10
N ALA A 78 -30.99 8.18 -12.16
CA ALA A 78 -31.93 8.91 -13.00
C ALA A 78 -33.18 9.37 -12.20
N ARG A 79 -33.67 8.57 -11.25
CA ARG A 79 -34.82 8.92 -10.40
C ARG A 79 -34.47 9.86 -9.25
N GLU A 80 -33.35 9.61 -8.57
CA GLU A 80 -32.97 10.34 -7.36
C GLU A 80 -32.35 11.70 -7.69
N GLU A 81 -31.40 11.74 -8.63
CA GLU A 81 -30.67 12.97 -8.98
C GLU A 81 -31.34 13.74 -10.13
N LEU A 82 -31.81 13.02 -11.16
CA LEU A 82 -32.37 13.64 -12.37
C LEU A 82 -33.91 13.74 -12.37
N LYS A 83 -34.58 13.14 -11.37
CA LYS A 83 -36.06 13.05 -11.27
C LYS A 83 -36.74 12.55 -12.56
N MET A 84 -36.04 11.71 -13.32
CA MET A 84 -36.54 11.09 -14.54
C MET A 84 -37.53 9.96 -14.20
N LEU A 85 -38.51 9.77 -15.08
CA LEU A 85 -39.59 8.80 -14.94
C LEU A 85 -39.57 7.84 -16.14
N LYS A 86 -40.08 6.62 -15.98
CA LYS A 86 -40.23 5.72 -17.15
C LYS A 86 -41.24 6.31 -18.14
N PRO A 87 -41.11 6.01 -19.44
CA PRO A 87 -42.15 6.38 -20.41
C PRO A 87 -43.48 5.78 -19.92
N ARG A 88 -44.44 6.64 -19.52
CA ARG A 88 -45.78 6.35 -18.92
C ARG A 88 -45.93 6.56 -17.40
N GLU A 89 -44.90 6.97 -16.66
CA GLU A 89 -45.02 7.39 -15.26
C GLU A 89 -45.23 8.92 -15.16
N ILE A 90 -46.12 9.40 -14.28
CA ILE A 90 -46.39 10.84 -14.04
C ILE A 90 -46.21 11.17 -12.56
N ILE A 91 -45.54 12.30 -12.25
CA ILE A 91 -45.41 12.80 -10.88
C ILE A 91 -46.73 13.49 -10.48
N TYR A 92 -47.38 13.01 -9.43
CA TYR A 92 -48.54 13.65 -8.83
C TYR A 92 -48.11 14.58 -7.68
N ILE A 93 -48.15 15.90 -7.90
CA ILE A 93 -47.90 16.89 -6.86
C ILE A 93 -49.25 17.36 -6.29
N ASP A 94 -49.58 16.87 -5.10
CA ASP A 94 -50.77 17.31 -4.37
C ASP A 94 -50.57 18.74 -3.83
N LYS A 95 -51.10 19.73 -4.56
CA LYS A 95 -51.06 21.15 -4.18
C LYS A 95 -51.89 21.47 -2.92
N SER A 96 -52.74 20.55 -2.44
CA SER A 96 -53.60 20.77 -1.28
C SER A 96 -52.91 20.50 0.07
N LYS A 97 -51.73 19.85 0.05
CA LYS A 97 -50.89 19.61 1.23
C LYS A 97 -49.93 20.75 1.58
N ASN A 98 -50.15 21.95 1.03
CA ASN A 98 -49.45 23.17 1.43
C ASN A 98 -49.99 23.71 2.78
N LYS A 99 -50.01 22.83 3.79
CA LYS A 99 -50.18 23.17 5.20
C LYS A 99 -49.02 22.53 5.93
N ASP A 100 -47.88 23.18 5.85
CA ASP A 100 -46.68 22.85 6.60
C ASP A 100 -47.01 22.57 8.07
N PRO A 101 -46.60 21.41 8.64
CA PRO A 101 -46.73 21.14 10.07
C PRO A 101 -45.98 22.17 10.96
N PHE A 102 -45.05 22.92 10.36
CA PHE A 102 -44.14 23.84 11.06
C PHE A 102 -44.53 25.31 10.95
N LEU A 103 -45.55 25.68 10.16
CA LEU A 103 -46.04 27.06 10.07
C LEU A 103 -47.15 27.39 11.08
N LYS A 104 -47.58 26.44 11.92
CA LYS A 104 -48.59 26.67 12.98
C LYS A 104 -47.99 27.18 14.30
N LYS A 105 -46.83 27.82 14.28
CA LYS A 105 -46.22 28.42 15.48
C LYS A 105 -45.67 29.81 15.23
N SER A 106 -46.53 30.73 14.81
CA SER A 106 -46.38 32.16 15.07
C SER A 106 -47.58 32.91 14.52
N ARG A 107 -48.53 33.27 15.39
CA ARG A 107 -49.01 34.66 15.56
C ARG A 107 -50.25 34.69 16.46
N LYS A 108 -50.05 35.34 17.61
CA LYS A 108 -50.99 35.97 18.56
C LYS A 108 -52.01 35.08 19.25
#